data_AF-A0A366MUG7-F1
#
_entry.id   AF-A0A366MUG7-F1
#
_cell.length_a   1.000
_cell.length_b   1.000
_cell.length_c   1.000
_cell.angle_alpha   90.00
_cell.angle_beta   90.00
_cell.angle_gamma   90.00
#
_symmetry.space_group_name_H-M   'P 1'
#
loop_
_entity.id
_entity.type
_entity.pdbx_description
1 polymer ?
#
loop_
_entity_poly.entity_id
_entity_poly.type
_entity_poly.pdbx_seq_one_letter_code
_entity_poly.pdbx_strand_id
1 'polypeptide(L)'
;MQFVKLVIVLLFSVNLLANDIELEKIFKKYGVDGTIIIESLNTKKIDIYNDKRANTEFSPASTFKIPNTLVALNEGVVNKDSLIIWDKKIREFDSWNKNQTLQSAFKSSCVWCYKEFASKIGVEKYKYYLKELDYGNRIIGDDVADFWLDESLKITAFGQIDFLKKFYKNDLPFKKDDINIAKEIMLDESNLNYKIFAKTGWEGKYGWYVGYVETKTDIWFFALNIDTKTKEDLAKRKAITLEALKIKGIID
;
A
#
# COMPACT_ATOMS: atom_id res chain seq x y z
N MET A 1 -53.33 -9.05 -36.94
CA MET A 1 -51.91 -8.76 -36.70
C MET A 1 -51.75 -8.29 -35.26
N GLN A 2 -51.35 -9.18 -34.37
CA GLN A 2 -51.24 -8.91 -32.92
C GLN A 2 -49.75 -8.73 -32.61
N PHE A 3 -49.34 -7.49 -32.33
CA PHE A 3 -47.95 -7.18 -31.96
C PHE A 3 -47.74 -7.50 -30.48
N VAL A 4 -46.95 -8.55 -30.20
CA VAL A 4 -46.45 -8.85 -28.86
C VAL A 4 -45.29 -7.88 -28.58
N LYS A 5 -45.49 -6.95 -27.65
CA LYS A 5 -44.40 -6.12 -27.10
C LYS A 5 -43.59 -6.97 -26.13
N LEU A 6 -42.39 -7.34 -26.53
CA LEU A 6 -41.39 -7.98 -25.67
C LEU A 6 -40.79 -6.89 -24.75
N VAL A 7 -41.07 -6.96 -23.45
CA VAL A 7 -40.42 -6.11 -22.45
C VAL A 7 -39.15 -6.82 -22.00
N ILE A 8 -37.99 -6.29 -22.38
CA ILE A 8 -36.69 -6.72 -21.88
C ILE A 8 -36.46 -6.02 -20.54
N VAL A 9 -36.56 -6.79 -19.45
CA VAL A 9 -36.15 -6.35 -18.11
C VAL A 9 -34.64 -6.57 -18.00
N LEU A 10 -33.86 -5.49 -18.07
CA LEU A 10 -32.44 -5.49 -17.74
C LEU A 10 -32.31 -5.63 -16.22
N LEU A 11 -31.97 -6.83 -15.76
CA LEU A 11 -31.57 -7.10 -14.39
C LEU A 11 -30.19 -6.46 -14.16
N PHE A 12 -30.16 -5.25 -13.62
CA PHE A 12 -28.97 -4.71 -12.98
C PHE A 12 -28.76 -5.47 -11.67
N SER A 13 -27.83 -6.44 -11.66
CA SER A 13 -27.32 -7.03 -10.44
C SER A 13 -26.46 -6.00 -9.72
N VAL A 14 -27.09 -5.24 -8.82
CA VAL A 14 -26.36 -4.49 -7.81
C VAL A 14 -25.80 -5.52 -6.83
N ASN A 15 -24.56 -5.95 -7.04
CA ASN A 15 -23.82 -6.68 -6.02
C ASN A 15 -23.52 -5.68 -4.88
N LEU A 16 -24.48 -5.49 -3.98
CA LEU A 16 -24.15 -5.06 -2.63
C LEU A 16 -23.31 -6.19 -2.05
N LEU A 17 -21.98 -6.04 -2.07
CA LEU A 17 -21.10 -6.89 -1.29
C LEU A 17 -21.52 -6.68 0.16
N ALA A 18 -22.24 -7.66 0.72
CA ALA A 18 -22.61 -7.64 2.13
C ALA A 18 -21.34 -7.45 2.95
N ASN A 19 -21.36 -6.50 3.89
CA ASN A 19 -20.25 -6.26 4.80
C ASN A 19 -19.84 -7.59 5.45
N ASP A 20 -18.55 -7.90 5.37
CA ASP A 20 -18.01 -9.10 5.99
C ASP A 20 -18.12 -8.98 7.52
N ILE A 21 -19.08 -9.71 8.11
CA ILE A 21 -19.44 -9.63 9.53
C ILE A 21 -18.23 -9.99 10.43
N GLU A 22 -17.36 -10.89 9.98
CA GLU A 22 -16.17 -11.28 10.73
C GLU A 22 -15.17 -10.13 10.78
N LEU A 23 -14.93 -9.48 9.64
CA LEU A 23 -14.07 -8.30 9.59
C LEU A 23 -14.68 -7.15 10.39
N GLU A 24 -15.99 -6.90 10.30
CA GLU A 24 -16.66 -5.87 11.10
C GLU A 24 -16.45 -6.07 12.61
N LYS A 25 -16.52 -7.31 13.10
CA LYS A 25 -16.25 -7.62 14.52
C LYS A 25 -14.82 -7.23 14.93
N ILE A 26 -13.83 -7.41 14.06
CA ILE A 26 -12.45 -6.99 14.32
C ILE A 26 -12.39 -5.46 14.47
N PHE A 27 -12.93 -4.70 13.52
CA PHE A 27 -12.89 -3.23 13.61
C PHE A 27 -13.62 -2.71 14.86
N LYS A 28 -14.77 -3.31 15.22
CA LYS A 28 -15.48 -3.01 16.48
C LYS A 28 -14.63 -3.32 17.72
N LYS A 29 -13.93 -4.47 17.74
CA LYS A 29 -13.03 -4.86 18.83
C LYS A 29 -11.89 -3.86 19.04
N TYR A 30 -11.30 -3.34 17.97
CA TYR A 30 -10.21 -2.34 18.06
C TYR A 30 -10.70 -0.90 18.25
N GLY A 31 -12.01 -0.65 18.07
CA GLY A 31 -12.64 0.65 18.25
C GLY A 31 -12.14 1.70 17.26
N VAL A 32 -11.93 1.32 16.00
CA VAL A 32 -11.43 2.22 14.95
C VAL A 32 -12.35 2.23 13.73
N ASP A 33 -12.46 3.39 13.11
CA ASP A 33 -13.11 3.55 11.81
C ASP A 33 -12.10 3.27 10.71
N GLY A 34 -12.48 2.49 9.71
CA GLY A 34 -11.53 2.07 8.68
C GLY A 34 -12.11 1.14 7.64
N THR A 35 -11.21 0.57 6.83
CA THR A 35 -11.48 -0.41 5.79
C THR A 35 -10.31 -1.39 5.69
N ILE A 36 -10.61 -2.60 5.22
CA ILE A 36 -9.62 -3.55 4.73
C ILE A 36 -10.17 -4.24 3.49
N ILE A 37 -9.32 -4.42 2.49
CA ILE A 37 -9.53 -5.33 1.37
C ILE A 37 -8.52 -6.45 1.51
N ILE A 38 -8.96 -7.69 1.27
CA ILE A 38 -8.09 -8.87 1.12
C ILE A 38 -8.50 -9.56 -0.19
N GLU A 39 -7.58 -9.70 -1.14
CA GLU A 39 -7.85 -10.31 -2.44
C GLU A 39 -6.87 -11.44 -2.76
N SER A 40 -7.39 -12.61 -3.14
CA SER A 40 -6.60 -13.73 -3.67
C SER A 40 -6.20 -13.52 -5.12
N LEU A 41 -4.94 -13.80 -5.42
CA LEU A 41 -4.42 -13.79 -6.79
C LEU A 41 -5.05 -14.89 -7.64
N ASN A 42 -5.08 -16.12 -7.13
CA ASN A 42 -5.45 -17.31 -7.91
C ASN A 42 -6.96 -17.47 -8.02
N THR A 43 -7.69 -17.33 -6.92
CA THR A 43 -9.14 -17.58 -6.85
C THR A 43 -9.98 -16.35 -7.18
N LYS A 44 -9.39 -15.14 -7.15
CA LYS A 44 -10.10 -13.86 -7.26
C LYS A 44 -11.11 -13.61 -6.14
N LYS A 45 -11.06 -14.39 -5.05
CA LYS A 45 -11.85 -14.13 -3.85
C LYS A 45 -11.46 -12.77 -3.28
N ILE A 46 -12.46 -11.96 -2.95
CA ILE A 46 -12.30 -10.66 -2.29
C ILE A 46 -13.11 -10.69 -0.98
N ASP A 47 -12.43 -10.45 0.13
CA ASP A 47 -13.06 -10.16 1.43
C ASP A 47 -12.87 -8.66 1.71
N ILE A 48 -13.94 -7.96 2.09
CA ILE A 48 -13.92 -6.50 2.27
C ILE A 48 -14.75 -6.04 3.47
N TYR A 49 -14.22 -5.06 4.19
CA TYR A 49 -14.95 -4.29 5.18
C TYR A 49 -14.99 -2.81 4.80
N ASN A 50 -16.16 -2.19 4.85
CA ASN A 50 -16.39 -0.77 4.53
C ASN A 50 -15.94 -0.41 3.10
N ASP A 51 -16.65 -0.97 2.13
CA ASP A 51 -16.47 -0.75 0.69
C ASP A 51 -16.49 0.73 0.28
N LYS A 52 -17.32 1.54 0.96
CA LYS A 52 -17.39 2.99 0.76
C LYS A 52 -16.05 3.65 1.07
N ARG A 53 -15.45 3.35 2.23
CA ARG A 53 -14.12 3.87 2.57
C ARG A 53 -13.02 3.25 1.70
N ALA A 54 -13.17 1.99 1.29
CA ALA A 54 -12.24 1.33 0.38
C ALA A 54 -12.10 2.07 -0.98
N ASN A 55 -13.18 2.73 -1.42
CA ASN A 55 -13.24 3.58 -2.61
C ASN A 55 -12.92 5.06 -2.34
N THR A 56 -12.61 5.44 -1.10
CA THR A 56 -12.25 6.83 -0.76
C THR A 56 -10.75 7.04 -0.96
N GLU A 57 -10.39 8.17 -1.57
CA GLU A 57 -9.01 8.57 -1.80
C GLU A 57 -8.37 9.17 -0.55
N PHE A 58 -7.19 8.65 -0.17
CA PHE A 58 -6.36 9.20 0.89
C PHE A 58 -4.92 9.34 0.41
N SER A 59 -4.13 10.19 1.06
CA SER A 59 -2.68 10.20 0.87
C SER A 59 -2.10 8.81 1.13
N PRO A 60 -1.20 8.29 0.26
CA PRO A 60 -0.51 7.02 0.52
C PRO A 60 0.43 7.14 1.73
N ALA A 61 0.84 8.35 2.12
CA ALA A 61 1.87 8.54 3.12
C ALA A 61 3.10 7.67 2.82
N SER A 62 3.67 7.03 3.85
CA SER A 62 4.85 6.17 3.67
C SER A 62 4.61 4.86 2.91
N THR A 63 3.39 4.50 2.48
CA THR A 63 3.22 3.36 1.54
C THR A 63 3.78 3.67 0.16
N PHE A 64 3.85 4.96 -0.21
CA PHE A 64 4.48 5.42 -1.45
C PHE A 64 5.99 5.10 -1.52
N LYS A 65 6.62 4.70 -0.41
CA LYS A 65 8.00 4.19 -0.43
C LYS A 65 8.16 2.94 -1.29
N ILE A 66 7.09 2.19 -1.57
CA ILE A 66 7.12 1.05 -2.50
C ILE A 66 7.40 1.55 -3.94
N PRO A 67 6.53 2.35 -4.59
CA PRO A 67 6.81 2.89 -5.91
C PRO A 67 8.04 3.82 -5.93
N ASN A 68 8.27 4.62 -4.88
CA ASN A 68 9.45 5.50 -4.82
C ASN A 68 10.76 4.70 -4.86
N THR A 69 10.83 3.53 -4.19
CA THR A 69 12.01 2.64 -4.27
C THR A 69 12.26 2.19 -5.70
N LEU A 70 11.22 1.78 -6.43
CA LEU A 70 11.34 1.35 -7.83
C LEU A 70 11.86 2.47 -8.73
N VAL A 71 11.32 3.68 -8.56
CA VAL A 71 11.75 4.86 -9.31
C VAL A 71 13.21 5.20 -8.99
N ALA A 72 13.59 5.22 -7.71
CA ALA A 72 14.95 5.57 -7.29
C ALA A 72 15.99 4.55 -7.79
N LEU A 73 15.65 3.26 -7.85
CA LEU A 73 16.48 2.21 -8.44
C LEU A 73 16.61 2.41 -9.96
N ASN A 74 15.49 2.57 -10.66
CA ASN A 74 15.47 2.69 -12.12
C ASN A 74 16.22 3.95 -12.62
N GLU A 75 16.12 5.04 -11.86
CA GLU A 75 16.82 6.30 -12.14
C GLU A 75 18.28 6.30 -11.68
N GLY A 76 18.77 5.21 -11.07
CA GLY A 76 20.15 5.08 -10.60
C GLY A 76 20.50 6.03 -9.44
N VAL A 77 19.50 6.56 -8.74
CA VAL A 77 19.69 7.42 -7.56
C VAL A 77 20.22 6.62 -6.37
N VAL A 78 19.84 5.35 -6.30
CA VAL A 78 20.25 4.40 -5.29
C VAL A 78 20.34 3.00 -5.93
N ASN A 79 21.16 2.14 -5.36
CA ASN A 79 21.20 0.70 -5.65
C ASN A 79 21.13 -0.11 -4.35
N LYS A 80 21.13 -1.45 -4.44
CA LYS A 80 21.03 -2.34 -3.28
C LYS A 80 22.11 -2.07 -2.21
N ASP A 81 23.32 -1.72 -2.64
CA ASP A 81 24.51 -1.59 -1.78
C ASP A 81 24.80 -0.14 -1.37
N SER A 82 23.93 0.80 -1.75
CA SER A 82 24.14 2.23 -1.49
C SER A 82 24.07 2.54 0.00
N LEU A 83 25.05 3.33 0.46
CA LEU A 83 25.05 3.95 1.78
C LEU A 83 24.53 5.39 1.67
N ILE A 84 23.41 5.66 2.33
CA ILE A 84 22.75 6.97 2.39
C ILE A 84 23.31 7.68 3.62
N ILE A 85 24.11 8.72 3.38
CA ILE A 85 24.88 9.40 4.43
C ILE A 85 24.00 10.34 5.24
N TRP A 86 24.03 10.18 6.55
CA TRP A 86 23.31 11.06 7.47
C TRP A 86 24.01 12.41 7.59
N ASP A 87 23.23 13.48 7.44
CA ASP A 87 23.66 14.88 7.58
C ASP A 87 23.94 15.34 9.01
N LYS A 88 23.93 14.41 9.98
CA LYS A 88 24.10 14.65 11.42
C LYS A 88 23.01 15.54 12.06
N LYS A 89 21.92 15.86 11.34
CA LYS A 89 20.77 16.55 11.94
C LYS A 89 19.92 15.56 12.73
N ILE A 90 19.69 15.87 13.99
CA ILE A 90 18.80 15.10 14.87
C ILE A 90 17.35 15.30 14.44
N ARG A 91 16.63 14.20 14.25
CA ARG A 91 15.22 14.12 13.83
C ARG A 91 14.40 13.37 14.86
N GLU A 92 13.07 13.45 14.73
CA GLU A 92 12.08 12.90 15.69
C GLU A 92 12.31 11.43 16.06
N PHE A 93 12.72 10.59 15.10
CA PHE A 93 12.93 9.17 15.33
C PHE A 93 14.43 8.85 15.41
N ASP A 94 14.85 8.26 16.53
CA ASP A 94 16.25 7.85 16.73
C ASP A 94 16.76 6.91 15.63
N SER A 95 15.88 6.06 15.09
CA SER A 95 16.21 5.15 13.98
C SER A 95 16.62 5.89 12.70
N TRP A 96 16.28 7.17 12.55
CA TRP A 96 16.63 8.02 11.41
C TRP A 96 17.98 8.73 11.57
N ASN A 97 18.51 8.80 12.79
CA ASN A 97 19.70 9.60 13.16
C ASN A 97 21.00 8.80 12.98
N LYS A 98 21.16 8.20 11.80
CA LYS A 98 22.31 7.38 11.39
C LYS A 98 22.33 7.19 9.88
N ASN A 99 23.49 6.80 9.35
CA ASN A 99 23.58 6.35 7.95
C ASN A 99 22.58 5.20 7.70
N GLN A 100 22.00 5.18 6.51
CA GLN A 100 21.00 4.19 6.13
C GLN A 100 21.47 3.39 4.92
N THR A 101 21.00 2.15 4.81
CA THR A 101 20.92 1.43 3.54
C THR A 101 19.53 1.62 2.95
N LEU A 102 19.30 1.23 1.69
CA LEU A 102 17.95 1.21 1.13
C LEU A 102 16.99 0.37 1.98
N GLN A 103 17.46 -0.78 2.47
CA GLN A 103 16.68 -1.65 3.35
C GLN A 103 16.35 -0.97 4.69
N SER A 104 17.33 -0.38 5.38
CA SER A 104 17.08 0.25 6.68
C SER A 104 16.22 1.51 6.55
N ALA A 105 16.37 2.28 5.48
CA ALA A 105 15.51 3.42 5.17
C ALA A 105 14.05 3.00 4.94
N PHE A 106 13.82 1.93 4.19
CA PHE A 106 12.48 1.37 3.97
C PHE A 106 11.86 0.88 5.28
N LYS A 107 12.61 0.07 6.07
CA LYS A 107 12.14 -0.54 7.33
C LYS A 107 11.84 0.47 8.42
N SER A 108 12.73 1.43 8.64
CA SER A 108 12.53 2.52 9.62
C SER A 108 11.58 3.61 9.12
N SER A 109 11.07 3.47 7.89
CA SER A 109 10.23 4.46 7.23
C SER A 109 10.89 5.85 7.18
N CYS A 110 12.22 5.88 6.99
CA CYS A 110 13.06 7.05 7.05
C CYS A 110 12.65 8.09 6.00
N VAL A 111 11.90 9.12 6.41
CA VAL A 111 11.31 10.08 5.47
C VAL A 111 12.39 10.87 4.75
N TRP A 112 13.43 11.31 5.45
CA TRP A 112 14.46 12.17 4.86
C TRP A 112 15.23 11.49 3.71
N CYS A 113 15.48 10.18 3.77
CA CYS A 113 16.11 9.45 2.67
C CYS A 113 15.26 9.49 1.40
N TYR A 114 13.95 9.27 1.54
CA TYR A 114 13.03 9.27 0.40
C TYR A 114 12.75 10.67 -0.15
N LYS A 115 12.83 11.71 0.70
CA LYS A 115 12.86 13.10 0.25
C LYS A 115 14.10 13.38 -0.60
N GLU A 116 15.27 12.94 -0.15
CA GLU A 116 16.51 13.09 -0.92
C GLU A 116 16.43 12.39 -2.28
N PHE A 117 15.87 11.18 -2.32
CA PHE A 117 15.64 10.49 -3.59
C PHE A 117 14.71 11.29 -4.49
N ALA A 118 13.58 11.74 -3.94
CA ALA A 118 12.57 12.43 -4.71
C ALA A 118 13.07 13.77 -5.29
N SER A 119 13.85 14.52 -4.51
CA SER A 119 14.50 15.75 -4.99
C SER A 119 15.49 15.49 -6.14
N LYS A 120 16.23 14.36 -6.12
CA LYS A 120 17.14 13.98 -7.20
C LYS A 120 16.41 13.50 -8.46
N ILE A 121 15.24 12.87 -8.30
CA ILE A 121 14.40 12.39 -9.40
C ILE A 121 13.71 13.58 -10.09
N GLY A 122 13.11 14.49 -9.33
CA GLY A 122 12.47 15.69 -9.84
C GLY A 122 11.06 15.47 -10.40
N VAL A 123 10.34 16.58 -10.58
CA VAL A 123 8.88 16.61 -10.83
C VAL A 123 8.50 15.88 -12.11
N GLU A 124 9.17 16.16 -13.23
CA GLU A 124 8.77 15.64 -14.54
C GLU A 124 8.88 14.11 -14.62
N LYS A 125 9.91 13.53 -13.98
CA LYS A 125 10.04 12.08 -13.88
C LYS A 125 8.94 11.47 -13.03
N TYR A 126 8.58 12.05 -11.89
CA TYR A 126 7.45 11.53 -11.12
C TYR A 126 6.11 11.68 -11.84
N LYS A 127 5.87 12.75 -12.62
CA LYS A 127 4.66 12.85 -13.45
C LYS A 127 4.58 11.69 -14.42
N TYR A 128 5.70 11.38 -15.08
CA TYR A 128 5.82 10.22 -15.96
C TYR A 128 5.55 8.91 -15.20
N TYR A 129 6.23 8.66 -14.09
CA TYR A 129 6.05 7.40 -13.35
C TYR A 129 4.66 7.23 -12.76
N LEU A 130 4.07 8.27 -12.15
CA LEU A 130 2.69 8.18 -11.65
C LEU A 130 1.73 7.88 -12.81
N LYS A 131 2.00 8.43 -14.00
CA LYS A 131 1.25 8.10 -15.22
C LYS A 131 1.39 6.62 -15.61
N GLU A 132 2.60 6.12 -15.75
CA GLU A 132 2.86 4.75 -16.20
C GLU A 132 2.41 3.69 -15.18
N LEU A 133 2.49 4.00 -13.89
CA LEU A 133 2.10 3.07 -12.82
C LEU A 133 0.60 3.02 -12.58
N ASP A 134 -0.17 3.96 -13.12
CA ASP A 134 -1.58 4.13 -12.78
C ASP A 134 -1.80 4.31 -11.27
N TYR A 135 -0.97 5.15 -10.65
CA TYR A 135 -0.93 5.29 -9.20
C TYR A 135 -1.82 6.43 -8.70
N GLY A 136 -3.06 6.09 -8.33
CA GLY A 136 -4.00 7.01 -7.71
C GLY A 136 -4.39 8.19 -8.63
N ASN A 137 -4.57 9.38 -8.04
CA ASN A 137 -4.92 10.60 -8.77
C ASN A 137 -3.76 11.20 -9.57
N ARG A 138 -2.52 10.71 -9.38
CA ARG A 138 -1.29 11.10 -10.09
C ARG A 138 -0.91 12.57 -9.93
N ILE A 139 -1.42 13.24 -8.88
CA ILE A 139 -1.15 14.64 -8.63
C ILE A 139 0.16 14.76 -7.84
N ILE A 140 1.05 15.60 -8.35
CA ILE A 140 2.20 16.11 -7.60
C ILE A 140 1.82 17.52 -7.17
N GLY A 141 1.95 17.80 -5.88
CA GLY A 141 1.73 19.14 -5.32
C GLY A 141 2.86 20.10 -5.70
N ASP A 142 3.07 21.11 -4.87
CA ASP A 142 4.08 22.13 -5.12
C ASP A 142 5.52 21.63 -4.85
N ASP A 143 5.68 20.66 -3.94
CA ASP A 143 6.99 20.10 -3.57
C ASP A 143 7.10 18.61 -3.97
N VAL A 144 8.06 18.31 -4.83
CA VAL A 144 8.39 16.95 -5.28
C VAL A 144 8.85 16.04 -4.13
N ALA A 145 9.38 16.60 -3.05
CA ALA A 145 9.82 15.83 -1.89
C ALA A 145 8.70 15.55 -0.88
N ASP A 146 7.49 16.07 -1.10
CA ASP A 146 6.39 16.00 -0.13
C ASP A 146 5.04 15.57 -0.70
N PHE A 147 4.87 15.43 -2.02
CA PHE A 147 3.57 15.13 -2.64
C PHE A 147 2.85 13.87 -2.13
N TRP A 148 3.57 12.92 -1.52
CA TRP A 148 2.98 11.71 -0.90
C TRP A 148 2.71 11.88 0.60
N LEU A 149 3.00 13.04 1.18
CA LEU A 149 2.83 13.40 2.59
C LEU A 149 1.91 14.62 2.79
N ASP A 150 1.67 15.41 1.74
CA ASP A 150 1.01 16.72 1.80
C ASP A 150 -0.46 16.72 1.33
N GLU A 151 -1.08 15.54 1.21
CA GLU A 151 -2.44 15.34 0.66
C GLU A 151 -2.59 15.60 -0.85
N SER A 152 -1.51 15.86 -1.61
CA SER A 152 -1.61 16.03 -3.05
C SER A 152 -1.90 14.72 -3.77
N LEU A 153 -0.97 13.76 -3.68
CA LEU A 153 -1.18 12.42 -4.22
C LEU A 153 -2.15 11.68 -3.34
N LYS A 154 -3.21 11.14 -3.95
CA LYS A 154 -4.19 10.30 -3.24
C LYS A 154 -4.46 9.02 -3.99
N ILE A 155 -4.80 7.98 -3.25
CA ILE A 155 -5.11 6.64 -3.77
C ILE A 155 -6.15 5.96 -2.88
N THR A 156 -6.98 5.12 -3.49
CA THR A 156 -7.97 4.30 -2.78
C THR A 156 -7.35 3.00 -2.26
N ALA A 157 -8.04 2.27 -1.39
CA ALA A 157 -7.56 0.94 -0.96
C ALA A 157 -7.55 -0.04 -2.14
N PHE A 158 -8.51 0.04 -3.07
CA PHE A 158 -8.50 -0.73 -4.31
C PHE A 158 -7.29 -0.37 -5.20
N GLY A 159 -6.96 0.91 -5.32
CA GLY A 159 -5.77 1.35 -6.06
C GLY A 159 -4.47 0.78 -5.48
N GLN A 160 -4.36 0.66 -4.15
CA GLN A 160 -3.23 -0.03 -3.52
C GLN A 160 -3.16 -1.51 -3.93
N ILE A 161 -4.29 -2.22 -3.91
CA ILE A 161 -4.37 -3.63 -4.34
C ILE A 161 -3.96 -3.79 -5.81
N ASP A 162 -4.47 -2.94 -6.70
CA ASP A 162 -4.17 -2.99 -8.13
C ASP A 162 -2.68 -2.74 -8.41
N PHE A 163 -2.09 -1.74 -7.77
CA PHE A 163 -0.65 -1.50 -7.84
C PHE A 163 0.14 -2.71 -7.33
N LEU A 164 -0.23 -3.28 -6.17
CA LEU A 164 0.46 -4.43 -5.59
C LEU A 164 0.38 -5.68 -6.47
N LYS A 165 -0.73 -5.90 -7.16
CA LYS A 165 -0.89 -7.01 -8.13
C LYS A 165 0.06 -6.87 -9.31
N LYS A 166 0.16 -5.67 -9.89
CA LYS A 166 1.12 -5.35 -10.95
C LYS A 166 2.57 -5.53 -10.46
N PHE A 167 2.87 -4.97 -9.29
CA PHE A 167 4.16 -5.11 -8.62
C PHE A 167 4.57 -6.58 -8.39
N TYR A 168 3.66 -7.39 -7.86
CA TYR A 168 3.91 -8.81 -7.62
C TYR A 168 4.19 -9.58 -8.91
N LYS A 169 3.41 -9.33 -9.97
CA LYS A 169 3.56 -9.99 -11.27
C LYS A 169 4.78 -9.53 -12.08
N ASN A 170 5.52 -8.52 -11.61
CA ASN A 170 6.52 -7.80 -12.39
C ASN A 170 5.93 -7.14 -13.66
N ASP A 171 4.67 -6.70 -13.57
CA ASP A 171 3.91 -6.05 -14.65
C ASP A 171 3.93 -4.52 -14.46
N LEU A 172 5.15 -3.99 -14.28
CA LEU A 172 5.45 -2.57 -14.14
C LEU A 172 6.61 -2.22 -15.07
N PRO A 173 6.77 -0.96 -15.52
CA PRO A 173 7.79 -0.55 -16.49
C PRO A 173 9.20 -0.40 -15.85
N PHE A 174 9.60 -1.38 -15.04
CA PHE A 174 10.88 -1.40 -14.34
C PHE A 174 11.63 -2.70 -14.63
N LYS A 175 12.95 -2.69 -14.42
CA LYS A 175 13.75 -3.92 -14.52
C LYS A 175 13.30 -4.90 -13.46
N LYS A 176 13.25 -6.19 -13.83
CA LYS A 176 12.88 -7.27 -12.90
C LYS A 176 13.76 -7.29 -11.64
N ASP A 177 15.04 -6.97 -11.78
CA ASP A 177 15.98 -6.91 -10.64
C ASP A 177 15.62 -5.80 -9.66
N ASP A 178 15.19 -4.62 -10.14
CA ASP A 178 14.75 -3.52 -9.27
C ASP A 178 13.48 -3.90 -8.51
N ILE A 179 12.54 -4.58 -9.17
CA ILE A 179 11.33 -5.10 -8.53
C ILE A 179 11.68 -6.16 -7.47
N ASN A 180 12.64 -7.05 -7.75
CA ASN A 180 13.08 -8.06 -6.79
C ASN A 180 13.74 -7.43 -5.56
N ILE A 181 14.57 -6.39 -5.73
CA ILE A 181 15.16 -5.62 -4.61
C ILE A 181 14.06 -5.00 -3.76
N ALA A 182 13.06 -4.36 -4.40
CA ALA A 182 11.93 -3.77 -3.69
C ALA A 182 11.12 -4.82 -2.91
N LYS A 183 10.87 -6.00 -3.49
CA LYS A 183 10.21 -7.13 -2.80
C LYS A 183 11.02 -7.61 -1.60
N GLU A 184 12.34 -7.77 -1.75
CA GLU A 184 13.22 -8.21 -0.67
C GLU A 184 13.15 -7.28 0.55
N ILE A 185 13.24 -5.96 0.35
CA ILE A 185 13.19 -5.00 1.47
C ILE A 185 11.79 -4.87 2.07
N MET A 186 10.73 -5.26 1.34
CA MET A 186 9.35 -5.29 1.83
C MET A 186 9.07 -6.42 2.82
N LEU A 187 9.89 -7.47 2.89
CA LEU A 187 9.66 -8.64 3.76
C LEU A 187 9.51 -8.26 5.23
N ASP A 188 8.29 -8.20 5.74
CA ASP A 188 7.94 -7.76 7.10
C ASP A 188 7.92 -8.92 8.09
N GLU A 189 7.47 -10.09 7.65
CA GLU A 189 7.37 -11.29 8.48
C GLU A 189 7.57 -12.56 7.63
N SER A 190 8.18 -13.59 8.19
CA SER A 190 8.40 -14.87 7.51
C SER A 190 8.39 -16.02 8.51
N ASN A 191 7.71 -17.10 8.17
CA ASN A 191 7.80 -18.39 8.84
C ASN A 191 7.70 -19.54 7.82
N LEU A 192 7.51 -20.78 8.30
CA LEU A 192 7.45 -21.98 7.45
C LEU A 192 6.18 -22.09 6.59
N ASN A 193 5.13 -21.34 6.93
CA ASN A 193 3.81 -21.44 6.30
C ASN A 193 3.50 -20.24 5.41
N TYR A 194 3.99 -19.04 5.76
CA TYR A 194 3.77 -17.83 4.99
C TYR A 194 4.89 -16.80 5.10
N LYS A 195 4.86 -15.83 4.17
CA LYS A 195 5.65 -14.60 4.20
C LYS A 195 4.75 -13.40 3.99
N ILE A 196 4.97 -12.33 4.75
CA ILE A 196 4.26 -11.06 4.62
C ILE A 196 5.23 -10.01 4.10
N PHE A 197 4.86 -9.35 3.01
CA PHE A 197 5.61 -8.26 2.39
C PHE A 197 4.76 -7.00 2.46
N ALA A 198 5.18 -6.02 3.26
CA ALA A 198 4.28 -4.94 3.60
C ALA A 198 4.98 -3.62 3.91
N LYS A 199 4.19 -2.54 3.84
CA LYS A 199 4.61 -1.21 4.26
C LYS A 199 3.49 -0.51 5.04
N THR A 200 3.89 0.11 6.14
CA THR A 200 3.04 1.04 6.90
C THR A 200 3.09 2.46 6.32
N GLY A 201 1.98 3.19 6.41
CA GLY A 201 1.87 4.61 6.10
C GLY A 201 1.13 5.36 7.20
N TRP A 202 1.51 6.59 7.53
CA TRP A 202 0.79 7.41 8.50
C TRP A 202 0.87 8.87 8.04
N GLU A 203 -0.29 9.49 7.86
CA GLU A 203 -0.41 10.91 7.51
C GLU A 203 -0.51 11.80 8.76
N GLY A 204 -0.97 11.23 9.88
CA GLY A 204 -1.25 11.97 11.12
C GLY A 204 -2.66 11.65 11.60
N LYS A 205 -3.66 11.78 10.71
CA LYS A 205 -5.08 11.55 11.03
C LYS A 205 -5.55 10.14 10.69
N TYR A 206 -4.88 9.48 9.75
CA TYR A 206 -5.15 8.11 9.35
C TYR A 206 -3.85 7.38 8.97
N GLY A 207 -3.93 6.06 8.92
CA GLY A 207 -2.78 5.23 8.60
C GLY A 207 -3.11 3.97 7.83
N TRP A 208 -2.09 3.50 7.12
CA TRP A 208 -2.11 2.38 6.21
C TRP A 208 -1.26 1.21 6.70
N TYR A 209 -1.67 0.00 6.34
CA TYR A 209 -0.80 -1.15 6.21
C TYR A 209 -1.20 -1.91 4.95
N VAL A 210 -0.30 -1.94 3.97
CA VAL A 210 -0.57 -2.47 2.63
C VAL A 210 0.52 -3.46 2.25
N GLY A 211 0.17 -4.51 1.53
CA GLY A 211 1.12 -5.56 1.19
C GLY A 211 0.50 -6.79 0.56
N TYR A 212 1.27 -7.86 0.54
CA TYR A 212 0.79 -9.18 0.16
C TYR A 212 1.37 -10.28 1.04
N VAL A 213 0.65 -11.39 1.10
CA VAL A 213 1.04 -12.62 1.79
C VAL A 213 1.31 -13.68 0.74
N GLU A 214 2.48 -14.31 0.81
CA GLU A 214 2.76 -15.54 0.06
C GLU A 214 2.49 -16.73 0.97
N THR A 215 1.54 -17.59 0.59
CA THR A 215 1.32 -18.89 1.23
C THR A 215 1.84 -20.01 0.32
N LYS A 216 1.71 -21.27 0.77
CA LYS A 216 2.08 -22.43 -0.06
C LYS A 216 1.21 -22.60 -1.31
N THR A 217 0.01 -22.02 -1.33
CA THR A 217 -1.02 -22.30 -2.36
C THR A 217 -1.51 -21.06 -3.10
N ASP A 218 -1.30 -19.86 -2.55
CA ASP A 218 -1.84 -18.63 -3.12
C ASP A 218 -1.08 -17.39 -2.66
N ILE A 219 -1.39 -16.27 -3.30
CA ILE A 219 -0.88 -14.93 -2.99
C ILE A 219 -2.07 -14.07 -2.64
N TRP A 220 -2.04 -13.46 -1.46
CA TRP A 220 -3.14 -12.63 -0.96
C TRP A 220 -2.70 -11.20 -0.79
N PHE A 221 -3.32 -10.28 -1.52
CA PHE A 221 -3.07 -8.85 -1.40
C PHE A 221 -3.95 -8.27 -0.31
N PHE A 222 -3.44 -7.30 0.44
CA PHE A 222 -4.23 -6.56 1.41
C PHE A 222 -3.93 -5.07 1.40
N ALA A 223 -4.96 -4.30 1.71
CA ALA A 223 -4.85 -2.86 1.92
C ALA A 223 -5.78 -2.45 3.07
N LEU A 224 -5.19 -2.13 4.21
CA LEU A 224 -5.90 -1.59 5.38
C LEU A 224 -5.66 -0.09 5.49
N ASN A 225 -6.73 0.67 5.73
CA ASN A 225 -6.69 2.08 6.12
C ASN A 225 -7.60 2.31 7.32
N ILE A 226 -7.09 2.98 8.35
CA ILE A 226 -7.86 3.33 9.56
C ILE A 226 -7.63 4.78 9.93
N ASP A 227 -8.62 5.39 10.59
CA ASP A 227 -8.39 6.63 11.32
C ASP A 227 -7.48 6.37 12.53
N THR A 228 -6.59 7.31 12.81
CA THR A 228 -5.65 7.28 13.94
C THR A 228 -5.88 8.52 14.78
N LYS A 229 -6.55 8.37 15.92
CA LYS A 229 -6.82 9.45 16.87
C LYS A 229 -5.57 9.78 17.69
N THR A 230 -4.76 8.75 17.99
CA THR A 230 -3.53 8.89 18.78
C THR A 230 -2.40 8.02 18.22
N LYS A 231 -1.16 8.21 18.69
CA LYS A 231 0.01 7.41 18.25
C LYS A 231 -0.13 5.93 18.63
N GLU A 232 -0.92 5.59 19.64
CA GLU A 232 -1.22 4.21 20.05
C GLU A 232 -2.00 3.44 18.97
N ASP A 233 -2.78 4.13 18.12
CA ASP A 233 -3.52 3.50 17.01
C ASP A 233 -2.58 2.96 15.92
N LEU A 234 -1.32 3.40 15.87
CA LEU A 234 -0.36 2.99 14.86
C LEU A 234 -0.08 1.48 14.88
N ALA A 235 -0.10 0.85 16.06
CA ALA A 235 0.08 -0.60 16.19
C ALA A 235 -1.16 -1.38 15.74
N LYS A 236 -2.36 -0.77 15.83
CA LYS A 236 -3.62 -1.40 15.44
C LYS A 236 -3.66 -1.76 13.96
N ARG A 237 -2.98 -0.99 13.10
CA ARG A 237 -2.92 -1.24 11.64
C ARG A 237 -2.46 -2.67 11.34
N LYS A 238 -1.29 -3.06 11.86
CA LYS A 238 -0.75 -4.42 11.66
C LYS A 238 -1.59 -5.44 12.43
N ALA A 239 -2.01 -5.14 13.65
CA ALA A 239 -2.79 -6.07 14.47
C ALA A 239 -4.13 -6.48 13.82
N ILE A 240 -4.90 -5.50 13.32
CA ILE A 240 -6.17 -5.72 12.61
C ILE A 240 -5.94 -6.56 11.36
N THR A 241 -4.93 -6.22 10.54
CA THR A 241 -4.63 -6.97 9.33
C THR A 241 -4.26 -8.42 9.63
N LEU A 242 -3.40 -8.67 10.63
CA LEU A 242 -3.03 -10.05 10.99
C LEU A 242 -4.23 -10.83 11.53
N GLU A 243 -5.07 -10.22 12.36
CA GLU A 243 -6.30 -10.86 12.86
C GLU A 243 -7.29 -11.16 11.71
N ALA A 244 -7.41 -10.26 10.74
CA ALA A 244 -8.22 -10.44 9.54
C ALA A 244 -7.69 -11.57 8.64
N LEU A 245 -6.37 -11.65 8.43
CA LEU A 245 -5.76 -12.73 7.66
C LEU A 245 -5.95 -14.09 8.35
N LYS A 246 -5.87 -14.14 9.69
CA LYS A 246 -6.13 -15.36 10.48
C LYS A 246 -7.58 -15.82 10.41
N ILE A 247 -8.55 -14.92 10.60
CA ILE A 247 -9.97 -15.31 10.56
C ILE A 247 -10.40 -15.77 9.16
N LYS A 248 -9.73 -15.27 8.11
CA LYS A 248 -9.92 -15.74 6.72
C LYS A 248 -9.12 -17.00 6.37
N GLY A 249 -8.40 -17.59 7.32
CA GLY A 249 -7.64 -18.83 7.14
C GLY A 249 -6.47 -18.68 6.16
N ILE A 250 -5.95 -17.46 5.98
CA ILE A 250 -4.84 -17.17 5.07
C ILE A 250 -3.50 -17.40 5.77
N ILE A 251 -3.44 -17.07 7.06
CA ILE A 251 -2.28 -17.29 7.92
C ILE A 251 -2.70 -17.96 9.24
N ASP A 252 -1.76 -18.62 9.90
CA ASP A 252 -1.94 -19.23 11.23
C ASP A 252 -1.76 -18.20 12.37
#